data_AF-A0A7C4ZPH5-F1
#
_entry.id   AF-A0A7C4ZPH5-F1
#
_cell.length_a   1.000
_cell.length_b   1.000
_cell.length_c   1.000
_cell.angle_alpha   90.00
_cell.angle_beta   90.00
_cell.angle_gamma   90.00
#
_symmetry.space_group_name_H-M   'P 1'
#
loop_
_entity.id
_entity.type
_entity.pdbx_description
1 polymer ?
#
loop_
_entity_poly.entity_id
_entity_poly.type
_entity_poly.pdbx_seq_one_letter_code
_entity_poly.pdbx_strand_id
1 'polypeptide(L)'
;MAIKLIKKISKIDLKIIRDYVYHAESKGLSSFIPNGATNVKFCKLYKWSRTVNNVYSFSVAYDDDGITRAVDFVLKLYPGDKEKCLREYNILKCLEWANFPVPKVFIKEIDEKFFGAPFIIMEKIKGKTLKDYIAHIDEKEIPNIIETFAKTLVHLHKLEWKKIGIDFLRTPKNKYYYAEKQALWEDELPNYVNKKGFEWATRWLEINAQKNPCGHYSLVRNDMNLNNFIVAQEDKIIMLDWEWVEIGDPLKDVGYAYHNIRHAFGIRNINRKGKKTASYFIRKYIENSGRKIDLSALRFYLFSAGLREAIYLRHVKEKLKRMSFAKNFGLLYLPFTPFIWWHYRSRYRHLESFLRREAMDYEEEMFGTPGGKILSEMEIKKVLGFLEAKPFELILDVGAGSGRISREIVFNTKANVVAIDAERLAIQSAKKGESLAKNEMVVADGQYLPFKNHCFDGIVCIRALKYFPDYVLGISEMSRVLKSNGKLVVDLSSILGYEAFFRYITHSVSARGAHVFNFYKMKSLLKNQKLTVVKSTPLQKIPHKIWNLSGNTVVLQLLVISEKLLDKMPPQMLSRSILLKCVKD
;
A
#
# COMPACT_ATOMS: atom_id res chain seq x y z
N MET A 1 7.98 -8.87 33.51
CA MET A 1 7.65 -7.90 34.58
C MET A 1 6.29 -7.21 34.38
N ALA A 2 5.93 -6.74 33.17
CA ALA A 2 4.66 -6.05 32.88
C ALA A 2 3.36 -6.84 33.18
N ILE A 3 3.38 -8.18 33.05
CA ILE A 3 2.17 -9.02 33.29
C ILE A 3 1.82 -9.11 34.78
N LYS A 4 2.78 -8.88 35.70
CA LYS A 4 2.53 -8.85 37.15
C LYS A 4 1.99 -7.48 37.63
N LEU A 5 2.28 -6.38 36.93
CA LEU A 5 1.76 -5.04 37.29
C LEU A 5 0.26 -4.88 36.96
N ILE A 6 -0.23 -5.53 35.89
CA ILE A 6 -1.64 -5.42 35.45
C ILE A 6 -2.62 -5.97 36.50
N LYS A 7 -2.18 -6.86 37.40
CA LYS A 7 -3.02 -7.41 38.47
C LYS A 7 -3.19 -6.50 39.68
N LYS A 8 -2.48 -5.36 39.76
CA LYS A 8 -2.48 -4.46 40.93
C LYS A 8 -3.16 -3.11 40.69
N ILE A 9 -3.78 -2.89 39.53
CA ILE A 9 -4.72 -1.77 39.36
C ILE A 9 -6.00 -2.19 40.07
N SER A 10 -6.23 -1.61 41.25
CA SER A 10 -7.49 -1.72 41.99
C SER A 10 -8.66 -1.42 41.06
N LYS A 11 -9.80 -2.05 41.32
CA LYS A 11 -11.03 -1.80 40.54
C LYS A 11 -11.37 -0.32 40.69
N ILE A 12 -11.10 0.49 39.66
CA ILE A 12 -11.42 1.93 39.66
C ILE A 12 -12.90 2.09 39.97
N ASP A 13 -13.20 2.95 40.93
CA ASP A 13 -14.56 3.30 41.32
C ASP A 13 -14.79 4.82 41.18
N LEU A 14 -16.05 5.22 41.30
CA LEU A 14 -16.45 6.63 41.21
C LEU A 14 -15.92 7.48 42.37
N LYS A 15 -15.60 6.87 43.52
CA LYS A 15 -15.12 7.59 44.70
C LYS A 15 -13.72 8.14 44.44
N ILE A 16 -12.81 7.32 43.89
CA ILE A 16 -11.45 7.75 43.54
C ILE A 16 -11.50 8.88 42.49
N ILE A 17 -12.39 8.76 41.49
CA ILE A 17 -12.58 9.80 40.47
C ILE A 17 -13.04 11.10 41.10
N ARG A 18 -14.08 11.05 41.94
CA ARG A 18 -14.60 12.22 42.65
C ARG A 18 -13.54 12.88 43.52
N ASP A 19 -12.84 12.10 44.34
CA ASP A 19 -11.84 12.61 45.29
C ASP A 19 -10.68 13.29 44.55
N TYR A 20 -10.26 12.74 43.40
CA TYR A 20 -9.27 13.38 42.53
C TYR A 20 -9.79 14.67 41.89
N VAL A 21 -11.04 14.70 41.39
CA VAL A 21 -11.60 15.90 40.76
C VAL A 21 -11.66 17.06 41.74
N TYR A 22 -12.13 16.82 42.97
CA TYR A 22 -12.11 17.84 44.03
C TYR A 22 -10.68 18.28 44.39
N HIS A 23 -9.73 17.34 44.42
CA HIS A 23 -8.32 17.69 44.60
C HIS A 23 -7.81 18.61 43.48
N ALA A 24 -8.12 18.30 42.21
CA ALA A 24 -7.71 19.08 41.06
C ALA A 24 -8.35 20.48 41.07
N GLU A 25 -9.63 20.59 41.43
CA GLU A 25 -10.33 21.87 41.59
C GLU A 25 -9.72 22.74 42.69
N SER A 26 -9.42 22.17 43.85
CA SER A 26 -8.79 22.92 44.96
C SER A 26 -7.43 23.55 44.59
N LYS A 27 -6.80 23.02 43.54
CA LYS A 27 -5.52 23.51 42.99
C LYS A 27 -5.67 24.38 41.74
N GLY A 28 -6.91 24.67 41.30
CA GLY A 28 -7.19 25.40 40.07
C GLY A 28 -6.76 24.65 38.79
N LEU A 29 -6.61 23.32 38.86
CA LEU A 29 -6.11 22.48 37.77
C LEU A 29 -7.22 21.93 36.86
N SER A 30 -8.48 22.25 37.16
CA SER A 30 -9.67 21.71 36.52
C SER A 30 -10.53 22.86 35.99
N SER A 31 -10.96 22.78 34.73
CA SER A 31 -11.86 23.75 34.07
C SER A 31 -13.15 23.10 33.54
N PHE A 32 -13.44 21.85 33.94
CA PHE A 32 -14.53 21.09 33.34
C PHE A 32 -15.84 21.11 34.15
N ILE A 33 -15.77 21.47 35.44
CA ILE A 33 -16.93 21.87 36.23
C ILE A 33 -16.87 23.41 36.31
N PRO A 34 -17.94 24.13 35.91
CA PRO A 34 -17.99 25.58 35.99
C PRO A 34 -17.81 26.10 37.42
N ASN A 35 -17.13 27.23 37.56
CA ASN A 35 -17.03 27.91 38.85
C ASN A 35 -18.43 28.34 39.31
N GLY A 36 -18.83 27.95 40.52
CA GLY A 36 -20.17 28.22 41.05
C GLY A 36 -21.18 27.08 40.87
N ALA A 37 -20.79 25.98 40.20
CA ALA A 37 -21.64 24.81 40.07
C ALA A 37 -21.98 24.20 41.45
N THR A 38 -23.24 23.83 41.64
CA THR A 38 -23.75 23.20 42.88
C THR A 38 -24.27 21.79 42.60
N ASN A 39 -24.60 21.02 43.64
CA ASN A 39 -25.17 19.67 43.52
C ASN A 39 -24.38 18.68 42.65
N VAL A 40 -23.03 18.78 42.65
CA VAL A 40 -22.15 17.94 41.84
C VAL A 40 -22.29 16.45 42.24
N LYS A 41 -22.69 15.61 41.28
CA LYS A 41 -22.91 14.18 41.43
C LYS A 41 -22.19 13.39 40.35
N PHE A 42 -21.46 12.35 40.75
CA PHE A 42 -20.81 11.40 39.86
C PHE A 42 -21.71 10.17 39.71
N CYS A 43 -22.30 9.98 38.53
CA CYS A 43 -23.49 9.11 38.41
C CYS A 43 -23.20 7.73 37.81
N LYS A 44 -22.29 7.64 36.83
CA LYS A 44 -22.08 6.42 36.04
C LYS A 44 -20.60 6.19 35.82
N LEU A 45 -20.14 4.95 35.94
CA LEU A 45 -18.80 4.52 35.51
C LEU A 45 -18.94 3.29 34.63
N TYR A 46 -18.40 3.38 33.42
CA TYR A 46 -18.39 2.28 32.48
C TYR A 46 -16.97 2.03 31.99
N LYS A 47 -16.52 0.79 32.07
CA LYS A 47 -15.26 0.36 31.44
C LYS A 47 -15.57 -0.06 30.01
N TRP A 48 -14.92 0.59 29.04
CA TRP A 48 -15.35 0.52 27.64
C TRP A 48 -15.24 -0.88 27.02
N SER A 49 -14.30 -1.71 27.47
CA SER A 49 -14.15 -3.09 26.98
C SER A 49 -13.34 -3.98 27.92
N ARG A 50 -13.50 -5.31 27.80
CA ARG A 50 -12.60 -6.31 28.38
C ARG A 50 -11.25 -6.41 27.64
N THR A 51 -11.16 -5.95 26.39
CA THR A 51 -9.97 -6.01 25.53
C THR A 51 -9.22 -4.68 25.42
N VAL A 52 -9.90 -3.54 25.59
CA VAL A 52 -9.27 -2.22 25.74
C VAL A 52 -8.99 -2.00 27.22
N ASN A 53 -7.77 -2.31 27.63
CA ASN A 53 -7.33 -2.03 28.99
C ASN A 53 -7.16 -0.52 29.13
N ASN A 54 -7.65 0.05 30.24
CA ASN A 54 -7.37 1.41 30.71
C ASN A 54 -8.22 2.58 30.18
N VAL A 55 -9.35 2.33 29.49
CA VAL A 55 -10.29 3.39 29.11
C VAL A 55 -11.64 3.21 29.81
N TYR A 56 -12.08 4.29 30.46
CA TYR A 56 -13.31 4.37 31.23
C TYR A 56 -14.11 5.59 30.76
N SER A 57 -15.43 5.54 30.85
CA SER A 57 -16.27 6.71 30.72
C SER A 57 -17.06 6.93 31.99
N PHE A 58 -17.23 8.18 32.39
CA PHE A 58 -18.05 8.53 33.55
C PHE A 58 -18.89 9.78 33.28
N SER A 59 -19.95 9.96 34.06
CA SER A 59 -20.85 11.11 33.94
C SER A 59 -20.83 11.95 35.21
N VAL A 60 -20.79 13.28 35.04
CA VAL A 60 -20.93 14.26 36.11
C VAL A 60 -22.18 15.07 35.86
N ALA A 61 -23.06 15.14 36.85
CA ALA A 61 -24.21 16.02 36.87
C ALA A 61 -23.98 17.15 37.88
N TYR A 62 -24.32 18.38 37.52
CA TYR A 62 -24.20 19.56 38.37
C TYR A 62 -25.24 20.60 37.97
N ASP A 63 -25.59 21.49 38.90
CA ASP A 63 -26.46 22.64 38.64
C ASP A 63 -25.58 23.87 38.41
N ASP A 64 -25.79 24.54 37.28
CA ASP A 64 -25.08 25.76 36.89
C ASP A 64 -26.09 26.79 36.39
N ASP A 65 -26.13 27.97 37.03
CA ASP A 65 -27.14 29.02 36.82
C ASP A 65 -28.59 28.50 36.84
N GLY A 66 -28.90 27.62 37.80
CA GLY A 66 -30.25 27.04 37.96
C GLY A 66 -30.60 25.97 36.93
N ILE A 67 -29.68 25.60 36.03
CA ILE A 67 -29.87 24.55 35.03
C ILE A 67 -29.05 23.33 35.42
N THR A 68 -29.73 22.20 35.62
CA THR A 68 -29.07 20.91 35.79
C THR A 68 -28.45 20.46 34.47
N ARG A 69 -27.13 20.29 34.46
CA ARG A 69 -26.35 19.78 33.33
C ARG A 69 -25.79 18.41 33.66
N ALA A 70 -25.72 17.54 32.65
CA ALA A 70 -25.08 16.24 32.75
C ALA A 70 -24.09 16.07 31.60
N VAL A 71 -22.81 15.95 31.94
CA VAL A 71 -21.70 15.86 30.99
C VAL A 71 -21.01 14.51 31.13
N ASP A 72 -20.68 13.90 30.00
CA ASP A 72 -19.94 12.65 29.95
C ASP A 72 -18.45 12.91 29.64
N PHE A 73 -17.59 12.17 30.31
CA PHE A 73 -16.14 12.24 30.18
C PHE A 73 -15.54 10.86 29.88
N VAL A 74 -14.33 10.88 29.35
CA VAL A 74 -13.46 9.71 29.17
C VAL A 74 -12.23 9.87 30.06
N LEU A 75 -11.94 8.84 30.85
CA LEU A 75 -10.71 8.65 31.61
C LEU A 75 -9.85 7.60 30.90
N LYS A 76 -8.65 7.98 30.46
CA LYS A 76 -7.68 7.11 29.79
C LYS A 76 -6.40 7.01 30.63
N LEU A 77 -6.00 5.81 31.02
CA LEU A 77 -4.78 5.57 31.82
C LEU A 77 -3.65 5.03 30.95
N TYR A 78 -2.40 5.31 31.36
CA TYR A 78 -1.17 4.97 30.66
C TYR A 78 -0.17 4.21 31.57
N PRO A 79 -0.48 2.97 32.02
CA PRO A 79 0.36 2.27 32.98
C PRO A 79 1.78 2.05 32.47
N GLY A 80 2.76 2.57 33.20
CA GLY A 80 4.18 2.44 32.87
C GLY A 80 4.66 3.29 31.69
N ASP A 81 3.86 4.25 31.20
CA ASP A 81 4.19 5.08 30.04
C ASP A 81 3.76 6.55 30.22
N LYS A 82 4.48 7.25 31.12
CA LYS A 82 4.28 8.68 31.42
C LYS A 82 4.46 9.57 30.20
N GLU A 83 5.47 9.27 29.38
CA GLU A 83 5.79 10.04 28.17
C GLU A 83 4.64 10.02 27.16
N LYS A 84 4.00 8.87 26.99
CA LYS A 84 2.83 8.73 26.12
C LYS A 84 1.63 9.55 26.61
N CYS A 85 1.38 9.56 27.93
CA CYS A 85 0.36 10.42 28.54
C CYS A 85 0.65 11.90 28.26
N LEU A 86 1.88 12.36 28.51
CA LEU A 86 2.30 13.74 28.26
C LEU A 86 2.13 14.13 26.79
N ARG A 87 2.58 13.27 25.87
CA ARG A 87 2.52 13.51 24.44
C ARG A 87 1.09 13.63 23.92
N GLU A 88 0.20 12.70 24.29
CA GLU A 88 -1.20 12.72 23.85
C GLU A 88 -1.95 13.94 24.43
N TYR A 89 -1.69 14.33 25.67
CA TYR A 89 -2.27 15.55 26.23
C TYR A 89 -1.81 16.81 25.47
N ASN A 90 -0.50 16.96 25.27
CA ASN A 90 0.06 18.16 24.65
C ASN A 90 -0.45 18.32 23.21
N ILE A 91 -0.48 17.24 22.42
CA ILE A 91 -0.98 17.33 21.04
C ILE A 91 -2.48 17.65 20.98
N LEU A 92 -3.30 17.09 21.88
CA LEU A 92 -4.72 17.44 21.96
C LEU A 92 -4.92 18.92 22.28
N LYS A 93 -4.10 19.50 23.18
CA LYS A 93 -4.13 20.94 23.47
C LYS A 93 -3.72 21.80 22.29
N CYS A 94 -2.66 21.43 21.57
CA CYS A 94 -2.24 22.12 20.35
C CYS A 94 -3.31 22.10 19.26
N LEU A 95 -3.98 20.96 19.07
CA LEU A 95 -5.04 20.79 18.08
C LEU A 95 -6.34 21.52 18.48
N GLU A 96 -6.69 21.52 19.77
CA GLU A 96 -7.78 22.33 20.32
C GLU A 96 -7.53 23.82 20.04
N TRP A 97 -6.32 24.32 20.31
CA TRP A 97 -5.92 25.69 20.01
C TRP A 97 -5.98 26.03 18.51
N ALA A 98 -5.59 25.08 17.65
CA ALA A 98 -5.69 25.20 16.20
C ALA A 98 -7.12 25.04 15.65
N ASN A 99 -8.14 24.90 16.51
CA ASN A 99 -9.53 24.65 16.15
C ASN A 99 -9.72 23.40 15.25
N PHE A 100 -8.86 22.39 15.44
CA PHE A 100 -8.96 21.11 14.76
C PHE A 100 -9.92 20.18 15.52
N PRO A 101 -10.80 19.40 14.85
CA PRO A 101 -11.83 18.60 15.51
C PRO A 101 -11.26 17.40 16.30
N VAL A 102 -10.95 17.63 17.56
CA VAL A 102 -10.54 16.63 18.57
C VAL A 102 -11.37 16.77 19.84
N PRO A 103 -11.39 15.74 20.72
CA PRO A 103 -11.99 15.88 22.03
C PRO A 103 -11.29 16.95 22.86
N LYS A 104 -12.06 17.79 23.53
CA LYS A 104 -11.49 18.73 24.50
C LYS A 104 -10.84 17.97 25.65
N VAL A 105 -9.59 18.31 25.95
CA VAL A 105 -8.84 17.68 27.05
C VAL A 105 -8.83 18.59 28.27
N PHE A 106 -9.17 18.05 29.44
CA PHE A 106 -9.35 18.84 30.65
C PHE A 106 -8.21 18.65 31.64
N ILE A 107 -7.80 17.40 31.85
CA ILE A 107 -6.83 17.04 32.88
C ILE A 107 -5.74 16.15 32.32
N LYS A 108 -4.53 16.38 32.83
CA LYS A 108 -3.38 15.48 32.75
C LYS A 108 -2.80 15.30 34.13
N GLU A 109 -2.65 14.06 34.56
CA GLU A 109 -1.97 13.68 35.80
C GLU A 109 -0.89 12.65 35.49
N ILE A 110 0.30 12.89 36.00
CA ILE A 110 1.48 12.03 35.82
C ILE A 110 1.88 11.33 37.12
N ASP A 111 1.36 11.79 38.25
CA ASP A 111 1.52 11.12 39.53
C ASP A 111 0.62 9.87 39.58
N GLU A 112 1.24 8.73 39.82
CA GLU A 112 0.55 7.43 39.85
C GLU A 112 -0.21 7.20 41.15
N LYS A 113 -0.12 8.10 42.13
CA LYS A 113 -0.77 7.96 43.44
C LYS A 113 -2.28 7.73 43.38
N PHE A 114 -2.98 8.31 42.40
CA PHE A 114 -4.45 8.26 42.37
C PHE A 114 -4.99 6.96 41.76
N PHE A 115 -4.57 6.64 40.53
CA PHE A 115 -5.09 5.47 39.78
C PHE A 115 -4.05 4.38 39.55
N GLY A 116 -2.86 4.48 40.15
CA GLY A 116 -1.74 3.56 39.90
C GLY A 116 -1.12 3.71 38.51
N ALA A 117 -1.46 4.79 37.79
CA ALA A 117 -0.96 5.10 36.45
C ALA A 117 -1.19 6.58 36.13
N PRO A 118 -0.38 7.18 35.23
CA PRO A 118 -0.68 8.46 34.61
C PRO A 118 -1.99 8.40 33.83
N PHE A 119 -2.70 9.52 33.72
CA PHE A 119 -3.99 9.55 33.03
C PHE A 119 -4.36 10.91 32.45
N ILE A 120 -5.31 10.85 31.52
CA ILE A 120 -5.98 12.00 30.92
C ILE A 120 -7.49 11.89 31.17
N ILE A 121 -8.13 13.03 31.46
CA ILE A 121 -9.60 13.19 31.40
C ILE A 121 -9.95 14.13 30.26
N MET A 122 -10.83 13.69 29.38
CA MET A 122 -11.26 14.40 28.17
C MET A 122 -12.76 14.28 27.93
N GLU A 123 -13.28 15.09 27.03
CA GLU A 123 -14.65 15.07 26.55
C GLU A 123 -15.03 13.71 25.95
N LYS A 124 -16.24 13.22 26.25
CA LYS A 124 -16.81 12.08 25.52
C LYS A 124 -17.63 12.55 24.33
N ILE A 125 -17.14 12.30 23.13
CA ILE A 125 -17.85 12.62 21.89
C ILE A 125 -19.07 11.71 21.71
N LYS A 126 -20.23 12.31 21.48
CA LYS A 126 -21.46 11.59 21.10
C LYS A 126 -21.47 11.33 19.59
N GLY A 127 -21.61 10.08 19.19
CA GLY A 127 -21.66 9.69 17.77
C GLY A 127 -21.40 8.21 17.56
N LYS A 128 -21.21 7.81 16.31
CA LYS A 128 -20.78 6.46 15.93
C LYS A 128 -19.37 6.49 15.38
N THR A 129 -18.62 5.39 15.51
CA THR A 129 -17.34 5.28 14.81
C THR A 129 -17.57 5.39 13.29
N LEU A 130 -16.62 5.93 12.53
CA LEU A 130 -16.74 6.02 11.08
C LEU A 130 -16.95 4.63 10.45
N LYS A 131 -16.33 3.60 11.02
CA LYS A 131 -16.54 2.20 10.62
C LYS A 131 -17.99 1.75 10.80
N ASP A 132 -18.58 2.01 11.96
CA ASP A 132 -19.95 1.60 12.24
C ASP A 132 -20.94 2.50 11.49
N TYR A 133 -20.63 3.78 11.31
CA TYR A 133 -21.45 4.72 10.55
C TYR A 133 -21.64 4.25 9.11
N ILE A 134 -20.55 4.02 8.37
CA ILE A 134 -20.61 3.54 6.97
C ILE A 134 -21.22 2.14 6.81
N ALA A 135 -21.28 1.35 7.89
CA ALA A 135 -21.89 0.03 7.88
C ALA A 135 -23.43 0.09 8.01
N HIS A 136 -24.00 1.19 8.51
CA HIS A 136 -25.43 1.30 8.81
C HIS A 136 -26.17 2.39 8.01
N ILE A 137 -25.48 3.28 7.31
CA ILE A 137 -26.10 4.29 6.43
C ILE A 137 -26.47 3.71 5.04
N ASP A 138 -27.30 4.44 4.29
CA ASP A 138 -27.60 4.12 2.89
C ASP A 138 -26.30 4.16 2.05
N GLU A 139 -26.15 3.20 1.14
CA GLU A 139 -25.01 3.14 0.25
C GLU A 139 -24.82 4.40 -0.61
N LYS A 140 -25.91 5.12 -0.91
CA LYS A 140 -25.90 6.40 -1.64
C LYS A 140 -25.28 7.54 -0.84
N GLU A 141 -25.27 7.46 0.49
CA GLU A 141 -24.72 8.50 1.38
C GLU A 141 -23.23 8.29 1.71
N ILE A 142 -22.72 7.06 1.50
CA ILE A 142 -21.30 6.73 1.73
C ILE A 142 -20.33 7.71 1.05
N PRO A 143 -20.53 8.14 -0.22
CA PRO A 143 -19.67 9.13 -0.84
C PRO A 143 -19.57 10.45 -0.06
N ASN A 144 -20.67 10.92 0.53
CA ASN A 144 -20.70 12.20 1.26
C ASN A 144 -19.84 12.13 2.51
N ILE A 145 -20.04 11.11 3.36
CA ILE A 145 -19.25 10.96 4.58
C ILE A 145 -17.77 10.68 4.29
N ILE A 146 -17.46 9.96 3.20
CA ILE A 146 -16.08 9.70 2.77
C ILE A 146 -15.42 10.98 2.26
N GLU A 147 -16.16 11.87 1.61
CA GLU A 147 -15.67 13.20 1.25
C GLU A 147 -15.43 14.06 2.49
N THR A 148 -16.33 14.05 3.47
CA THR A 148 -16.11 14.73 4.76
C THR A 148 -14.87 14.18 5.46
N PHE A 149 -14.64 12.88 5.40
CA PHE A 149 -13.41 12.25 5.94
C PHE A 149 -12.16 12.74 5.21
N ALA A 150 -12.18 12.78 3.88
CA ALA A 150 -11.09 13.32 3.08
C ALA A 150 -10.81 14.80 3.40
N LYS A 151 -11.85 15.64 3.52
CA LYS A 151 -11.74 17.06 3.90
C LYS A 151 -11.13 17.23 5.29
N THR A 152 -11.56 16.45 6.26
CA THR A 152 -11.02 16.50 7.63
C THR A 152 -9.54 16.10 7.66
N LEU A 153 -9.15 15.09 6.87
CA LEU A 153 -7.74 14.71 6.74
C LEU A 153 -6.90 15.76 6.01
N VAL A 154 -7.46 16.39 4.97
CA VAL A 154 -6.80 17.53 4.31
C VAL A 154 -6.62 18.70 5.28
N HIS A 155 -7.60 19.00 6.13
CA HIS A 155 -7.49 20.03 7.15
C HIS A 155 -6.30 19.74 8.09
N LEU A 156 -6.16 18.50 8.56
CA LEU A 156 -5.02 18.09 9.39
C LEU A 156 -3.68 18.34 8.67
N HIS A 157 -3.58 17.89 7.41
CA HIS A 157 -2.35 17.97 6.62
C HIS A 157 -2.02 19.38 6.12
N LYS A 158 -2.95 20.34 6.26
CA LYS A 158 -2.77 21.76 5.95
C LYS A 158 -2.43 22.60 7.18
N LEU A 159 -2.53 22.06 8.40
CA LEU A 159 -2.10 22.78 9.59
C LEU A 159 -0.63 23.19 9.45
N GLU A 160 -0.35 24.47 9.68
CA GLU A 160 1.01 24.98 9.76
C GLU A 160 1.64 24.49 11.05
N TRP A 161 2.16 23.27 11.00
CA TRP A 161 2.60 22.52 12.17
C TRP A 161 3.71 23.25 12.96
N LYS A 162 4.49 24.11 12.32
CA LYS A 162 5.49 24.99 12.96
C LYS A 162 4.88 26.12 13.82
N LYS A 163 3.59 26.41 13.69
CA LYS A 163 2.89 27.50 14.39
C LYS A 163 1.98 27.02 15.53
N ILE A 164 1.72 25.71 15.63
CA ILE A 164 0.75 25.16 16.60
C ILE A 164 1.40 24.62 17.89
N GLY A 165 2.68 24.92 18.14
CA GLY A 165 3.36 24.62 19.42
C GLY A 165 3.69 23.14 19.64
N ILE A 166 4.06 22.41 18.58
CA ILE A 166 4.34 20.96 18.62
C ILE A 166 5.83 20.63 18.54
N ASP A 167 6.69 21.50 19.06
CA ASP A 167 8.16 21.38 19.01
C ASP A 167 8.70 20.15 19.75
N PHE A 168 7.87 19.53 20.59
CA PHE A 168 8.16 18.26 21.26
C PHE A 168 8.14 17.04 20.30
N LEU A 169 7.64 17.20 19.06
CA LEU A 169 7.70 16.17 18.03
C LEU A 169 9.02 16.23 17.26
N ARG A 170 9.52 15.06 16.86
CA ARG A 170 10.76 14.96 16.09
C ARG A 170 10.61 15.68 14.75
N THR A 171 11.54 16.60 14.47
CA THR A 171 11.59 17.30 13.18
C THR A 171 12.29 16.44 12.12
N PRO A 172 11.76 16.35 10.89
CA PRO A 172 12.40 15.62 9.81
C PRO A 172 13.77 16.19 9.42
N LYS A 173 14.77 15.31 9.25
CA LYS A 173 16.16 15.73 8.97
C LYS A 173 16.38 16.19 7.53
N ASN A 174 15.68 15.59 6.57
CA ASN A 174 15.80 15.88 5.15
C ASN A 174 14.51 15.44 4.43
N LYS A 175 14.40 15.66 3.11
CA LYS A 175 13.21 15.29 2.34
C LYS A 175 12.94 13.79 2.23
N TYR A 176 13.93 12.91 2.39
CA TYR A 176 13.76 11.44 2.35
C TYR A 176 13.54 10.81 3.73
N TYR A 177 13.84 11.55 4.80
CA TYR A 177 13.85 11.09 6.19
C TYR A 177 12.66 10.20 6.54
N TYR A 178 11.45 10.64 6.18
CA TYR A 178 10.25 9.90 6.54
C TYR A 178 10.09 8.59 5.75
N ALA A 179 10.38 8.60 4.44
CA ALA A 179 10.35 7.37 3.64
C ALA A 179 11.41 6.36 4.12
N GLU A 180 12.61 6.83 4.49
CA GLU A 180 13.68 6.00 5.05
C GLU A 180 13.28 5.38 6.39
N LYS A 181 12.74 6.20 7.32
CA LYS A 181 12.21 5.73 8.60
C LYS A 181 11.17 4.62 8.42
N GLN A 182 10.24 4.84 7.48
CA GLN A 182 9.18 3.88 7.14
C GLN A 182 9.72 2.59 6.52
N ALA A 183 10.84 2.65 5.79
CA ALA A 183 11.52 1.48 5.27
C ALA A 183 12.35 0.72 6.31
N LEU A 184 12.93 1.43 7.28
CA LEU A 184 13.67 0.85 8.41
C LEU A 184 12.74 0.27 9.48
N TRP A 185 11.43 0.52 9.38
CA TRP A 185 10.43 0.10 10.37
C TRP A 185 10.70 0.62 11.78
N GLU A 186 11.33 1.79 11.88
CA GLU A 186 11.52 2.48 13.15
C GLU A 186 10.16 2.87 13.71
N ASP A 187 9.85 2.40 14.92
CA ASP A 187 8.62 2.71 15.66
C ASP A 187 7.29 2.26 14.98
N GLU A 188 7.32 1.51 13.87
CA GLU A 188 6.11 1.09 13.13
C GLU A 188 5.34 -0.07 13.78
N LEU A 189 6.05 -1.00 14.43
CA LEU A 189 5.48 -2.18 15.07
C LEU A 189 6.21 -2.48 16.38
N PRO A 190 5.50 -2.96 17.43
CA PRO A 190 6.14 -3.38 18.67
C PRO A 190 7.17 -4.51 18.45
N ASN A 191 8.25 -4.49 19.24
CA ASN A 191 9.36 -5.47 19.14
C ASN A 191 8.93 -6.94 19.25
N TYR A 192 7.78 -7.24 19.86
CA TYR A 192 7.25 -8.61 19.97
C TYR A 192 6.62 -9.14 18.66
N VAL A 193 6.42 -8.29 17.65
CA VAL A 193 5.80 -8.68 16.39
C VAL A 193 6.84 -9.30 15.47
N ASN A 194 6.69 -10.58 15.16
CA ASN A 194 7.60 -11.32 14.28
C ASN A 194 7.52 -10.82 12.83
N LYS A 195 8.66 -10.37 12.28
CA LYS A 195 8.79 -9.85 10.91
C LYS A 195 9.31 -10.87 9.87
N LYS A 196 9.80 -12.05 10.29
CA LYS A 196 10.37 -13.08 9.39
C LYS A 196 9.41 -13.45 8.24
N GLY A 197 9.88 -13.64 7.02
CA GLY A 197 9.06 -13.98 5.84
C GLY A 197 8.50 -12.78 5.06
N PHE A 198 8.84 -11.55 5.48
CA PHE A 198 8.53 -10.31 4.77
C PHE A 198 9.78 -9.58 4.24
N GLU A 199 10.93 -10.25 4.18
CA GLU A 199 12.21 -9.68 3.78
C GLU A 199 12.16 -9.08 2.36
N TRP A 200 11.40 -9.71 1.46
CA TRP A 200 11.14 -9.18 0.11
C TRP A 200 10.42 -7.82 0.14
N ALA A 201 9.53 -7.64 1.11
CA ALA A 201 8.67 -6.46 1.22
C ALA A 201 9.42 -5.31 1.93
N THR A 202 10.23 -5.63 2.95
CA THR A 202 11.13 -4.66 3.60
C THR A 202 12.20 -4.18 2.61
N ARG A 203 12.81 -5.10 1.84
CA ARG A 203 13.76 -4.75 0.78
C ARG A 203 13.13 -3.84 -0.28
N TRP A 204 11.87 -4.09 -0.66
CA TRP A 204 11.16 -3.20 -1.58
C TRP A 204 11.00 -1.79 -0.99
N LEU A 205 10.64 -1.65 0.29
CA LEU A 205 10.55 -0.36 0.94
C LEU A 205 11.91 0.35 1.00
N GLU A 206 12.98 -0.34 1.38
CA GLU A 206 14.33 0.23 1.44
C GLU A 206 14.79 0.78 0.09
N ILE A 207 14.59 0.01 -0.97
CA ILE A 207 14.95 0.43 -2.34
C ILE A 207 14.13 1.65 -2.76
N ASN A 208 12.84 1.70 -2.42
CA ASN A 208 11.94 2.76 -2.88
C ASN A 208 11.95 4.00 -1.97
N ALA A 209 12.39 3.91 -0.72
CA ALA A 209 12.43 5.05 0.19
C ALA A 209 13.29 6.20 -0.35
N GLN A 210 14.45 5.88 -0.91
CA GLN A 210 15.39 6.82 -1.53
C GLN A 210 14.82 7.55 -2.76
N LYS A 211 13.65 7.13 -3.25
CA LYS A 211 13.01 7.64 -4.48
C LYS A 211 11.79 8.50 -4.20
N ASN A 212 11.34 8.56 -2.94
CA ASN A 212 10.11 9.23 -2.55
C ASN A 212 10.44 10.38 -1.59
N PRO A 213 10.94 11.52 -2.10
CA PRO A 213 11.12 12.70 -1.26
C PRO A 213 9.76 13.25 -0.86
N CYS A 214 9.60 13.56 0.42
CA CYS A 214 8.46 14.29 0.93
C CYS A 214 8.50 15.73 0.41
N GLY A 215 7.49 16.11 -0.38
CA GLY A 215 7.37 17.46 -0.91
C GLY A 215 6.91 18.49 0.13
N HIS A 216 6.18 18.05 1.15
CA HIS A 216 5.70 18.91 2.23
C HIS A 216 5.39 18.07 3.47
N TYR A 217 6.20 18.27 4.51
CA TYR A 217 5.97 17.66 5.81
C TYR A 217 4.76 18.27 6.50
N SER A 218 3.90 17.42 7.05
CA SER A 218 2.73 17.82 7.83
C SER A 218 2.63 17.01 9.12
N LEU A 219 1.71 17.40 9.98
CA LEU A 219 1.27 16.53 11.07
C LEU A 219 0.62 15.28 10.48
N VAL A 220 1.05 14.10 10.90
CA VAL A 220 0.48 12.81 10.51
C VAL A 220 0.09 12.02 11.75
N ARG A 221 -1.02 11.31 11.66
CA ARG A 221 -1.69 10.63 12.76
C ARG A 221 -1.18 9.21 12.97
N ASN A 222 -0.82 8.51 11.88
CA ASN A 222 -0.31 7.13 11.82
C ASN A 222 -1.22 6.01 12.32
N ASP A 223 -2.43 6.30 12.76
CA ASP A 223 -3.43 5.28 13.06
C ASP A 223 -4.78 5.64 12.44
N MET A 224 -4.89 5.31 11.15
CA MET A 224 -6.05 5.61 10.31
C MET A 224 -7.13 4.52 10.40
N ASN A 225 -7.19 3.79 11.51
CA ASN A 225 -8.25 2.84 11.79
C ASN A 225 -9.60 3.58 11.87
N LEU A 226 -10.60 3.13 11.13
CA LEU A 226 -11.91 3.80 11.07
C LEU A 226 -12.67 3.82 12.41
N ASN A 227 -12.22 3.07 13.42
CA ASN A 227 -12.77 3.14 14.78
C ASN A 227 -12.29 4.38 15.55
N ASN A 228 -11.19 5.00 15.12
CA ASN A 228 -10.60 6.18 15.75
C ASN A 228 -11.20 7.49 15.22
N PHE A 229 -12.31 7.43 14.48
CA PHE A 229 -12.99 8.60 13.97
C PHE A 229 -14.43 8.50 14.41
N ILE A 230 -14.97 9.54 15.05
CA ILE A 230 -16.37 9.58 15.42
C ILE A 230 -17.10 10.52 14.47
N VAL A 231 -18.15 10.00 13.82
CA VAL A 231 -19.14 10.82 13.13
C VAL A 231 -20.13 11.32 14.17
N ALA A 232 -20.03 12.60 14.50
CA ALA A 232 -20.88 13.31 15.43
C ALA A 232 -22.11 13.89 14.71
N GLN A 233 -22.83 14.79 15.37
CA GLN A 233 -23.94 15.52 14.74
C GLN A 233 -23.47 16.27 13.48
N GLU A 234 -24.40 16.42 12.52
CA GLU A 234 -24.14 17.10 11.23
C GLU A 234 -22.97 16.48 10.44
N ASP A 235 -22.77 15.16 10.57
CA ASP A 235 -21.70 14.40 9.92
C ASP A 235 -20.27 14.90 10.22
N LYS A 236 -20.08 15.70 11.28
CA LYS A 236 -18.77 16.20 11.68
C LYS A 236 -17.88 15.04 12.16
N ILE A 237 -16.68 14.91 11.59
CA ILE A 237 -15.73 13.86 11.96
C ILE A 237 -14.76 14.38 13.03
N ILE A 238 -14.77 13.75 14.20
CA ILE A 238 -13.85 14.03 15.32
C ILE A 238 -12.77 12.95 15.39
N MET A 239 -11.49 13.35 15.49
CA MET A 239 -10.34 12.44 15.43
C MET A 239 -9.85 11.98 16.82
N LEU A 240 -9.81 10.65 16.96
CA LEU A 240 -9.41 9.78 18.08
C LEU A 240 -7.90 9.64 18.35
N ASP A 241 -7.52 9.40 19.61
CA ASP A 241 -6.38 8.55 20.02
C ASP A 241 -4.96 9.01 19.59
N TRP A 242 -4.47 10.20 19.93
CA TRP A 242 -3.30 10.79 19.24
C TRP A 242 -1.91 10.23 19.59
N GLU A 243 -1.84 8.96 20.00
CA GLU A 243 -0.66 8.30 20.53
C GLU A 243 0.52 8.17 19.55
N TRP A 244 0.22 8.04 18.25
CA TRP A 244 1.20 7.77 17.19
C TRP A 244 1.53 9.00 16.33
N VAL A 245 1.12 10.18 16.80
CA VAL A 245 1.31 11.43 16.07
C VAL A 245 2.79 11.76 15.85
N GLU A 246 3.12 12.25 14.66
CA GLU A 246 4.45 12.76 14.33
C GLU A 246 4.41 13.76 13.18
N ILE A 247 5.57 14.31 12.83
CA ILE A 247 5.74 15.09 11.60
C ILE A 247 6.23 14.17 10.50
N GLY A 248 5.48 14.08 9.42
CA GLY A 248 5.71 13.08 8.38
C GLY A 248 5.12 13.44 7.03
N ASP A 249 5.21 12.48 6.11
CA ASP A 249 4.60 12.62 4.80
C ASP A 249 3.09 12.32 4.89
N PRO A 250 2.20 13.26 4.53
CA PRO A 250 0.75 13.08 4.60
C PRO A 250 0.25 11.86 3.81
N LEU A 251 1.00 11.42 2.78
CA LEU A 251 0.63 10.25 1.99
C LEU A 251 0.67 8.95 2.78
N LYS A 252 1.37 8.89 3.92
CA LYS A 252 1.31 7.76 4.86
C LYS A 252 -0.11 7.57 5.42
N ASP A 253 -0.72 8.63 5.93
CA ASP A 253 -2.09 8.60 6.43
C ASP A 253 -3.08 8.31 5.30
N VAL A 254 -2.88 8.89 4.11
CA VAL A 254 -3.72 8.60 2.93
C VAL A 254 -3.65 7.11 2.55
N GLY A 255 -2.44 6.55 2.49
CA GLY A 255 -2.23 5.14 2.17
C GLY A 255 -2.86 4.22 3.22
N TYR A 256 -2.77 4.58 4.50
CA TYR A 256 -3.35 3.78 5.57
C TYR A 256 -4.88 3.90 5.63
N ALA A 257 -5.43 5.09 5.41
CA ALA A 257 -6.87 5.31 5.27
C ALA A 257 -7.45 4.50 4.10
N TYR A 258 -6.76 4.46 2.96
CA TYR A 258 -7.17 3.65 1.81
C TYR A 258 -7.37 2.17 2.19
N HIS A 259 -6.41 1.56 2.89
CA HIS A 259 -6.53 0.17 3.32
C HIS A 259 -7.70 -0.03 4.27
N ASN A 260 -7.83 0.83 5.29
CA ASN A 260 -8.90 0.71 6.26
C ASN A 260 -10.30 0.87 5.62
N ILE A 261 -10.48 1.84 4.70
CA ILE A 261 -11.73 2.01 3.93
C ILE A 261 -12.00 0.79 3.05
N ARG A 262 -10.97 0.30 2.34
CA ARG A 262 -11.11 -0.85 1.45
C ARG A 262 -11.58 -2.10 2.19
N HIS A 263 -11.20 -2.25 3.45
CA HIS A 263 -11.56 -3.39 4.29
C HIS A 263 -12.77 -3.15 5.19
N ALA A 264 -13.39 -1.96 5.16
CA ALA A 264 -14.49 -1.59 6.04
C ALA A 264 -15.75 -2.47 5.87
N PHE A 265 -16.04 -2.89 4.64
CA PHE A 265 -17.28 -3.62 4.29
C PHE A 265 -17.13 -5.15 4.37
N GLY A 266 -16.10 -5.62 5.08
CA GLY A 266 -15.77 -7.03 5.21
C GLY A 266 -15.08 -7.63 3.98
N ILE A 267 -14.55 -8.84 4.17
CA ILE A 267 -13.60 -9.48 3.24
C ILE A 267 -14.21 -9.73 1.86
N ARG A 268 -15.50 -10.11 1.83
CA ARG A 268 -16.22 -10.39 0.57
C ARG A 268 -16.41 -9.15 -0.30
N ASN A 269 -16.39 -7.95 0.29
CA ASN A 269 -16.65 -6.70 -0.42
C ASN A 269 -15.39 -5.89 -0.73
N ILE A 270 -14.19 -6.39 -0.41
CA ILE A 270 -12.90 -5.71 -0.64
C ILE A 270 -12.76 -5.26 -2.10
N ASN A 271 -13.16 -6.08 -3.07
CA ASN A 271 -12.98 -5.79 -4.50
C ASN A 271 -14.17 -5.08 -5.16
N ARG A 272 -15.35 -5.09 -4.53
CA ARG A 272 -16.57 -4.46 -5.07
C ARG A 272 -16.78 -3.09 -4.43
N LYS A 273 -17.33 -3.06 -3.21
CA LYS A 273 -17.63 -1.81 -2.50
C LYS A 273 -16.36 -1.15 -1.96
N GLY A 274 -15.52 -1.93 -1.27
CA GLY A 274 -14.30 -1.43 -0.62
C GLY A 274 -13.34 -0.71 -1.55
N LYS A 275 -12.94 -1.35 -2.66
CA LYS A 275 -12.03 -0.75 -3.65
C LYS A 275 -12.63 0.53 -4.26
N LYS A 276 -13.93 0.53 -4.57
CA LYS A 276 -14.62 1.71 -5.13
C LYS A 276 -14.59 2.87 -4.13
N THR A 277 -15.00 2.65 -2.89
CA THR A 277 -15.02 3.67 -1.84
C THR A 277 -13.62 4.19 -1.50
N ALA A 278 -12.63 3.31 -1.39
CA ALA A 278 -11.25 3.72 -1.10
C ALA A 278 -10.61 4.53 -2.25
N SER A 279 -10.94 4.19 -3.50
CA SER A 279 -10.50 4.97 -4.68
C SER A 279 -11.18 6.33 -4.75
N TYR A 280 -12.47 6.40 -4.36
CA TYR A 280 -13.20 7.65 -4.24
C TYR A 280 -12.59 8.56 -3.17
N PHE A 281 -12.22 8.00 -2.00
CA PHE A 281 -11.49 8.72 -0.95
C PHE A 281 -10.19 9.36 -1.47
N ILE A 282 -9.33 8.60 -2.15
CA ILE A 282 -8.07 9.14 -2.70
C ILE A 282 -8.35 10.31 -3.64
N ARG A 283 -9.34 10.16 -4.53
CA ARG A 283 -9.73 11.22 -5.46
C ARG A 283 -10.16 12.49 -4.73
N LYS A 284 -11.06 12.35 -3.74
CA LYS A 284 -11.52 13.49 -2.93
C LYS A 284 -10.41 14.11 -2.10
N TYR A 285 -9.48 13.32 -1.57
CA TYR A 285 -8.31 13.85 -0.89
C TYR A 285 -7.45 14.69 -1.85
N ILE A 286 -7.15 14.19 -3.05
CA ILE A 286 -6.38 14.92 -4.08
C ILE A 286 -7.09 16.25 -4.42
N GLU A 287 -8.37 16.18 -4.80
CA GLU A 287 -9.19 17.33 -5.17
C GLU A 287 -9.20 18.41 -4.08
N ASN A 288 -9.50 18.04 -2.82
CA ASN A 288 -9.59 18.99 -1.71
C ASN A 288 -8.22 19.50 -1.23
N SER A 289 -7.16 18.71 -1.40
CA SER A 289 -5.81 19.13 -1.02
C SER A 289 -5.27 20.26 -1.91
N GLY A 290 -5.68 20.29 -3.18
CA GLY A 290 -5.09 21.18 -4.20
C GLY A 290 -3.61 20.86 -4.51
N ARG A 291 -3.07 19.74 -3.99
CA ARG A 291 -1.66 19.35 -4.15
C ARG A 291 -1.51 18.41 -5.34
N LYS A 292 -0.42 18.59 -6.09
CA LYS A 292 0.03 17.58 -7.07
C LYS A 292 0.64 16.40 -6.31
N ILE A 293 -0.10 15.30 -6.23
CA ILE A 293 0.36 14.09 -5.54
C ILE A 293 1.25 13.26 -6.48
N ASP A 294 2.45 12.91 -6.03
CA ASP A 294 3.30 11.93 -6.68
C ASP A 294 2.69 10.53 -6.51
N LEU A 295 2.30 9.90 -7.62
CA LEU A 295 1.70 8.57 -7.63
C LEU A 295 2.68 7.49 -7.16
N SER A 296 3.99 7.68 -7.37
CA SER A 296 5.05 6.80 -6.89
C SER A 296 5.13 6.83 -5.36
N ALA A 297 5.07 8.03 -4.77
CA ALA A 297 5.04 8.21 -3.32
C ALA A 297 3.74 7.64 -2.72
N LEU A 298 2.59 7.89 -3.34
CA LEU A 298 1.32 7.30 -2.90
C LEU A 298 1.38 5.77 -2.93
N ARG A 299 1.94 5.18 -3.99
CA ARG A 299 2.14 3.73 -4.11
C ARG A 299 3.08 3.20 -3.02
N PHE A 300 4.17 3.91 -2.73
CA PHE A 300 5.09 3.57 -1.65
C PHE A 300 4.39 3.53 -0.29
N TYR A 301 3.61 4.55 0.05
CA TYR A 301 2.92 4.61 1.33
C TYR A 301 1.71 3.66 1.43
N LEU A 302 1.02 3.39 0.32
CA LEU A 302 0.07 2.29 0.22
C LEU A 302 0.76 0.96 0.52
N PHE A 303 1.94 0.71 -0.04
CA PHE A 303 2.69 -0.50 0.27
C PHE A 303 3.07 -0.58 1.75
N SER A 304 3.68 0.48 2.30
CA SER A 304 4.11 0.55 3.69
C SER A 304 2.95 0.28 4.66
N ALA A 305 1.82 0.97 4.48
CA ALA A 305 0.64 0.79 5.32
C ALA A 305 0.04 -0.62 5.20
N GLY A 306 -0.04 -1.16 3.97
CA GLY A 306 -0.52 -2.52 3.74
C GLY A 306 0.39 -3.57 4.38
N LEU A 307 1.71 -3.38 4.34
CA LEU A 307 2.67 -4.29 4.95
C LEU A 307 2.53 -4.28 6.48
N ARG A 308 2.35 -3.11 7.11
CA ARG A 308 2.17 -2.99 8.56
C ARG A 308 0.96 -3.79 9.01
N GLU A 309 -0.16 -3.60 8.33
CA GLU A 309 -1.39 -4.34 8.61
C GLU A 309 -1.22 -5.84 8.32
N ALA A 310 -0.55 -6.25 7.24
CA ALA A 310 -0.34 -7.66 6.91
C ALA A 310 0.46 -8.39 8.00
N ILE A 311 1.54 -7.77 8.50
CA ILE A 311 2.36 -8.32 9.59
C ILE A 311 1.52 -8.45 10.86
N TYR A 312 0.76 -7.42 11.22
CA TYR A 312 -0.11 -7.45 12.41
C TYR A 312 -1.19 -8.54 12.31
N LEU A 313 -1.88 -8.65 11.17
CA LEU A 313 -2.89 -9.68 10.93
C LEU A 313 -2.29 -11.09 10.99
N ARG A 314 -1.06 -11.28 10.47
CA ARG A 314 -0.34 -12.56 10.60
C ARG A 314 -0.05 -12.88 12.06
N HIS A 315 0.45 -11.91 12.82
CA HIS A 315 0.72 -12.06 14.24
C HIS A 315 -0.54 -12.45 15.02
N VAL A 316 -1.66 -11.74 14.80
CA VAL A 316 -2.95 -12.08 15.44
C VAL A 316 -3.40 -13.48 15.05
N LYS A 317 -3.33 -13.85 13.77
CA LYS A 317 -3.66 -15.21 13.28
C LYS A 317 -2.85 -16.29 14.00
N GLU A 318 -1.55 -16.10 14.17
CA GLU A 318 -0.66 -17.05 14.85
C GLU A 318 -0.94 -17.11 16.36
N LYS A 319 -1.19 -15.97 16.99
CA LYS A 319 -1.58 -15.88 18.40
C LYS A 319 -2.89 -16.62 18.65
N LEU A 320 -3.90 -16.42 17.81
CA LEU A 320 -5.20 -17.10 17.92
C LEU A 320 -5.06 -18.63 17.79
N LYS A 321 -4.15 -19.11 16.95
CA LYS A 321 -3.88 -20.56 16.79
C LYS A 321 -3.29 -21.18 18.07
N ARG A 322 -2.53 -20.41 18.86
CA ARG A 322 -1.88 -20.85 20.10
C ARG A 322 -2.68 -20.51 21.36
N MET A 323 -3.76 -19.75 21.24
CA MET A 323 -4.52 -19.23 22.36
C MET A 323 -5.59 -20.23 22.80
N SER A 324 -5.67 -20.48 24.11
CA SER A 324 -6.85 -21.14 24.69
C SER A 324 -8.05 -20.18 24.64
N PHE A 325 -8.94 -20.39 23.67
CA PHE A 325 -10.10 -19.53 23.46
C PHE A 325 -11.07 -19.57 24.65
N ALA A 326 -11.31 -20.75 25.23
CA ALA A 326 -12.16 -20.89 26.41
C ALA A 326 -11.67 -20.03 27.58
N LYS A 327 -10.35 -19.94 27.79
CA LYS A 327 -9.75 -19.14 28.86
C LYS A 327 -9.81 -17.64 28.61
N ASN A 328 -9.81 -17.19 27.35
CA ASN A 328 -9.72 -15.77 26.99
C ASN A 328 -11.07 -15.12 26.65
N PHE A 329 -12.02 -15.90 26.09
CA PHE A 329 -13.31 -15.41 25.63
C PHE A 329 -14.50 -16.14 26.28
N GLY A 330 -14.27 -17.26 26.96
CA GLY A 330 -15.32 -18.11 27.53
C GLY A 330 -15.79 -19.21 26.58
N LEU A 331 -16.43 -20.26 27.13
CA LEU A 331 -16.86 -21.45 26.38
C LEU A 331 -17.85 -21.12 25.25
N LEU A 332 -18.69 -20.09 25.43
CA LEU A 332 -19.70 -19.66 24.45
C LEU A 332 -19.11 -19.26 23.08
N TYR A 333 -17.84 -18.87 23.03
CA TYR A 333 -17.18 -18.38 21.82
C TYR A 333 -16.41 -19.48 21.05
N LEU A 334 -16.32 -20.70 21.59
CA LEU A 334 -15.65 -21.85 20.95
C LEU A 334 -16.15 -22.15 19.52
N PRO A 335 -17.47 -22.11 19.22
CA PRO A 335 -17.98 -22.37 17.87
C PRO A 335 -17.54 -21.32 16.85
N PHE A 336 -17.26 -20.09 17.28
CA PHE A 336 -16.88 -18.98 16.41
C PHE A 336 -15.37 -18.90 16.15
N THR A 337 -14.55 -19.70 16.84
CA THR A 337 -13.09 -19.67 16.71
C THR A 337 -12.58 -19.94 15.29
N PRO A 338 -13.14 -20.89 14.51
CA PRO A 338 -12.70 -21.11 13.13
C PRO A 338 -13.02 -19.90 12.26
N PHE A 339 -14.15 -19.22 12.52
CA PHE A 339 -14.57 -18.03 11.78
C PHE A 339 -13.66 -16.83 12.06
N ILE A 340 -13.32 -16.58 13.32
CA ILE A 340 -12.41 -15.50 13.72
C ILE A 340 -11.03 -15.75 13.10
N TRP A 341 -10.50 -16.97 13.21
CA TRP A 341 -9.22 -17.32 12.58
C TRP A 341 -9.27 -17.18 11.05
N TRP A 342 -10.34 -17.65 10.41
CA TRP A 342 -10.57 -17.51 8.97
C TRP A 342 -10.62 -16.04 8.54
N HIS A 343 -11.24 -15.16 9.34
CA HIS A 343 -11.32 -13.73 9.08
C HIS A 343 -9.91 -13.11 9.01
N TYR A 344 -9.10 -13.29 10.06
CA TYR A 344 -7.73 -12.76 10.10
C TYR A 344 -6.84 -13.37 9.01
N ARG A 345 -6.94 -14.68 8.76
CA ARG A 345 -6.21 -15.36 7.69
C ARG A 345 -6.56 -14.82 6.31
N SER A 346 -7.84 -14.59 6.04
CA SER A 346 -8.32 -14.18 4.73
C SER A 346 -7.96 -12.72 4.43
N ARG A 347 -8.08 -11.81 5.41
CA ARG A 347 -7.54 -10.43 5.26
C ARG A 347 -6.05 -10.44 5.00
N TYR A 348 -5.29 -11.19 5.80
CA TYR A 348 -3.85 -11.34 5.63
C TYR A 348 -3.50 -11.80 4.21
N ARG A 349 -4.15 -12.86 3.70
CA ARG A 349 -3.90 -13.38 2.35
C ARG A 349 -4.21 -12.37 1.25
N HIS A 350 -5.30 -11.62 1.37
CA HIS A 350 -5.62 -10.57 0.41
C HIS A 350 -4.58 -9.46 0.39
N LEU A 351 -4.13 -9.03 1.56
CA LEU A 351 -3.14 -7.97 1.69
C LEU A 351 -1.76 -8.44 1.25
N GLU A 352 -1.34 -9.64 1.62
CA GLU A 352 -0.13 -10.28 1.10
C GLU A 352 -0.17 -10.40 -0.43
N SER A 353 -1.29 -10.80 -1.02
CA SER A 353 -1.44 -10.87 -2.48
C SER A 353 -1.40 -9.49 -3.15
N PHE A 354 -1.94 -8.45 -2.50
CA PHE A 354 -1.77 -7.07 -2.96
C PHE A 354 -0.30 -6.65 -2.91
N LEU A 355 0.36 -6.79 -1.76
CA LEU A 355 1.76 -6.41 -1.58
C LEU A 355 2.69 -7.18 -2.51
N ARG A 356 2.50 -8.49 -2.68
CA ARG A 356 3.28 -9.27 -3.63
C ARG A 356 3.11 -8.76 -5.05
N ARG A 357 1.92 -8.30 -5.44
CA ARG A 357 1.70 -7.66 -6.75
C ARG A 357 2.41 -6.32 -6.89
N GLU A 358 2.56 -5.58 -5.81
CA GLU A 358 3.25 -4.29 -5.82
C GLU A 358 4.78 -4.43 -5.75
N ALA A 359 5.29 -5.36 -4.95
CA ALA A 359 6.72 -5.67 -4.86
C ALA A 359 7.19 -6.66 -5.92
N MET A 360 6.29 -7.10 -6.80
CA MET A 360 6.56 -8.08 -7.84
C MET A 360 7.65 -7.54 -8.75
N ASP A 361 8.87 -8.00 -8.53
CA ASP A 361 9.88 -8.04 -9.57
C ASP A 361 9.44 -9.13 -10.54
N TYR A 362 8.78 -8.70 -11.62
CA TYR A 362 8.17 -9.58 -12.60
C TYR A 362 9.19 -10.57 -13.17
N GLU A 363 10.45 -10.17 -13.29
CA GLU A 363 11.53 -11.03 -13.77
C GLU A 363 11.91 -12.10 -12.75
N GLU A 364 12.03 -11.75 -11.46
CA GLU A 364 12.36 -12.74 -10.41
C GLU A 364 11.26 -13.79 -10.24
N GLU A 365 9.98 -13.41 -10.32
CA GLU A 365 8.87 -14.39 -10.25
C GLU A 365 8.84 -15.31 -11.48
N MET A 366 9.10 -14.76 -12.67
CA MET A 366 9.07 -15.52 -13.92
C MET A 366 10.31 -16.40 -14.10
N PHE A 367 11.48 -15.88 -13.73
CA PHE A 367 12.77 -16.41 -14.15
C PHE A 367 13.71 -16.73 -12.98
N GLY A 368 13.33 -16.49 -11.72
CA GLY A 368 14.17 -16.76 -10.55
C GLY A 368 14.31 -18.24 -10.19
N THR A 369 13.37 -19.09 -10.60
CA THR A 369 13.45 -20.55 -10.39
C THR A 369 14.33 -21.23 -11.44
N PRO A 370 14.85 -22.46 -11.21
CA PRO A 370 15.59 -23.20 -12.23
C PRO A 370 14.83 -23.36 -13.56
N GLY A 371 13.54 -23.70 -13.51
CA GLY A 371 12.71 -23.80 -14.72
C GLY A 371 12.44 -22.45 -15.37
N GLY A 372 12.29 -21.40 -14.56
CA GLY A 372 12.20 -20.03 -15.05
C GLY A 372 13.46 -19.57 -15.79
N LYS A 373 14.65 -19.91 -15.30
CA LYS A 373 15.93 -19.60 -15.98
C LYS A 373 16.01 -20.27 -17.35
N ILE A 374 15.66 -21.55 -17.45
CA ILE A 374 15.61 -22.28 -18.74
C ILE A 374 14.63 -21.59 -19.71
N LEU A 375 13.45 -21.21 -19.22
CA LEU A 375 12.47 -20.48 -20.02
C LEU A 375 13.01 -19.13 -20.52
N SER A 376 13.72 -18.40 -19.66
CA SER A 376 14.39 -17.14 -20.01
C SER A 376 15.45 -17.34 -21.10
N GLU A 377 16.31 -18.35 -20.96
CA GLU A 377 17.34 -18.70 -21.94
C GLU A 377 16.73 -19.07 -23.30
N MET A 378 15.64 -19.83 -23.30
CA MET A 378 14.90 -20.18 -24.52
C MET A 378 14.30 -18.94 -25.20
N GLU A 379 13.73 -18.01 -24.42
CA GLU A 379 13.17 -16.75 -24.94
C GLU A 379 14.28 -15.87 -25.55
N ILE A 380 15.38 -15.67 -24.82
CA ILE A 380 16.55 -14.90 -25.29
C ILE A 380 17.11 -15.48 -26.58
N LYS A 381 17.30 -16.82 -26.64
CA LYS A 381 17.82 -17.49 -27.84
C LYS A 381 16.92 -17.27 -29.06
N LYS A 382 15.59 -17.29 -28.89
CA LYS A 382 14.63 -16.99 -29.96
C LYS A 382 14.74 -15.52 -30.41
N VAL A 383 14.82 -14.58 -29.46
CA VAL A 383 14.97 -13.15 -29.75
C VAL A 383 16.26 -12.86 -30.52
N LEU A 384 17.41 -13.36 -30.04
CA LEU A 384 18.70 -13.18 -30.72
C LEU A 384 18.70 -13.78 -32.13
N GLY A 385 18.12 -14.97 -32.30
CA GLY A 385 17.99 -15.61 -33.61
C GLY A 385 16.99 -14.92 -34.56
N PHE A 386 16.11 -14.06 -34.07
CA PHE A 386 15.21 -13.25 -34.89
C PHE A 386 15.84 -11.89 -35.23
N LEU A 387 16.56 -11.30 -34.27
CA LEU A 387 17.24 -10.03 -34.44
C LEU A 387 18.41 -10.17 -35.41
N GLU A 388 19.23 -11.23 -35.27
CA GLU A 388 20.43 -11.48 -36.07
C GLU A 388 21.29 -10.20 -36.17
N ALA A 389 21.53 -9.55 -35.02
CA ALA A 389 22.32 -8.34 -34.95
C ALA A 389 23.79 -8.65 -35.28
N LYS A 390 24.44 -7.74 -36.00
CA LYS A 390 25.86 -7.81 -36.32
C LYS A 390 26.69 -6.97 -35.34
N PRO A 391 27.99 -7.24 -35.21
CA PRO A 391 28.88 -6.39 -34.43
C PRO A 391 28.76 -4.92 -34.85
N PHE A 392 28.74 -4.03 -33.86
CA PHE A 392 28.66 -2.57 -34.02
C PHE A 392 27.36 -1.99 -34.59
N GLU A 393 26.37 -2.81 -34.99
CA GLU A 393 25.03 -2.32 -35.28
C GLU A 393 24.43 -1.62 -34.06
N LEU A 394 23.64 -0.57 -34.30
CA LEU A 394 22.96 0.16 -33.25
C LEU A 394 21.56 -0.41 -33.03
N ILE A 395 21.33 -1.00 -31.87
CA ILE A 395 20.09 -1.69 -31.50
C ILE A 395 19.36 -0.92 -30.41
N LEU A 396 18.05 -0.75 -30.56
CA LEU A 396 17.18 -0.18 -29.52
C LEU A 396 16.39 -1.30 -28.83
N ASP A 397 16.41 -1.33 -27.50
CA ASP A 397 15.55 -2.18 -26.67
C ASP A 397 14.45 -1.34 -26.01
N VAL A 398 13.21 -1.50 -26.48
CA VAL A 398 12.05 -0.70 -26.06
C VAL A 398 11.26 -1.43 -24.98
N GLY A 399 11.26 -0.85 -23.77
CA GLY A 399 10.66 -1.45 -22.58
C GLY A 399 11.58 -2.54 -21.99
N ALA A 400 12.86 -2.18 -21.86
CA ALA A 400 13.95 -3.11 -21.55
C ALA A 400 13.86 -3.73 -20.15
N GLY A 401 13.05 -3.17 -19.24
CA GLY A 401 12.93 -3.67 -17.87
C GLY A 401 14.28 -3.68 -17.15
N SER A 402 14.69 -4.85 -16.63
CA SER A 402 16.00 -4.96 -15.96
C SER A 402 17.19 -4.93 -16.93
N GLY A 403 16.96 -4.86 -18.25
CA GLY A 403 18.00 -4.98 -19.28
C GLY A 403 18.43 -6.43 -19.56
N ARG A 404 17.60 -7.42 -19.20
CA ARG A 404 17.89 -8.87 -19.36
C ARG A 404 18.22 -9.24 -20.80
N ILE A 405 17.45 -8.74 -21.77
CA ILE A 405 17.66 -9.02 -23.19
C ILE A 405 18.80 -8.15 -23.74
N SER A 406 18.86 -6.88 -23.32
CA SER A 406 19.90 -5.93 -23.75
C SER A 406 21.31 -6.46 -23.47
N ARG A 407 21.55 -7.02 -22.27
CA ARG A 407 22.85 -7.62 -21.90
C ARG A 407 23.24 -8.77 -22.82
N GLU A 408 22.29 -9.65 -23.13
CA GLU A 408 22.52 -10.81 -23.98
C GLU A 408 22.78 -10.42 -25.43
N ILE A 409 22.14 -9.36 -25.93
CA ILE A 409 22.45 -8.80 -27.25
C ILE A 409 23.90 -8.32 -27.28
N VAL A 410 24.31 -7.50 -26.31
CA VAL A 410 25.70 -7.00 -26.24
C VAL A 410 26.70 -8.16 -26.16
N PHE A 411 26.46 -9.11 -25.26
CA PHE A 411 27.37 -10.23 -25.00
C PHE A 411 27.53 -11.14 -26.22
N ASN A 412 26.43 -11.54 -26.86
CA ASN A 412 26.46 -12.53 -27.93
C ASN A 412 26.78 -11.93 -29.32
N THR A 413 26.51 -10.63 -29.54
CA THR A 413 26.61 -10.03 -30.89
C THR A 413 27.65 -8.91 -30.99
N LYS A 414 28.09 -8.34 -29.86
CA LYS A 414 28.95 -7.14 -29.81
C LYS A 414 28.31 -5.89 -30.44
N ALA A 415 27.00 -5.87 -30.65
CA ALA A 415 26.24 -4.70 -31.07
C ALA A 415 26.25 -3.60 -29.98
N ASN A 416 25.96 -2.37 -30.40
CA ASN A 416 25.78 -1.24 -29.49
C ASN A 416 24.29 -1.16 -29.12
N VAL A 417 23.96 -1.28 -27.83
CA VAL A 417 22.56 -1.33 -27.38
C VAL A 417 22.21 -0.07 -26.62
N VAL A 418 21.15 0.59 -27.07
CA VAL A 418 20.44 1.62 -26.32
C VAL A 418 19.17 0.98 -25.77
N ALA A 419 19.03 0.89 -24.46
CA ALA A 419 17.88 0.32 -23.80
C ALA A 419 17.05 1.43 -23.14
N ILE A 420 15.74 1.43 -23.38
CA ILE A 420 14.82 2.41 -22.80
C ILE A 420 13.73 1.76 -21.97
N ASP A 421 13.32 2.44 -20.91
CA ASP A 421 12.14 2.09 -20.14
C ASP A 421 11.50 3.35 -19.55
N ALA A 422 10.17 3.37 -19.49
CA ALA A 422 9.43 4.48 -18.90
C ALA A 422 9.58 4.50 -17.37
N GLU A 423 9.84 3.33 -16.75
CA GLU A 423 10.08 3.23 -15.32
C GLU A 423 11.55 3.39 -14.96
N ARG A 424 11.89 4.47 -14.26
CA ARG A 424 13.23 4.73 -13.70
C ARG A 424 13.77 3.59 -12.82
N LEU A 425 12.89 2.74 -12.26
CA LEU A 425 13.22 1.60 -11.40
C LEU A 425 13.93 0.47 -12.17
N ALA A 426 13.39 0.11 -13.33
CA ALA A 426 13.96 -0.86 -14.27
C ALA A 426 15.42 -0.48 -14.59
N ILE A 427 15.66 0.83 -14.76
CA ILE A 427 16.97 1.35 -15.11
C ILE A 427 18.03 1.25 -14.02
N GLN A 428 17.64 1.44 -12.77
CA GLN A 428 18.55 1.36 -11.64
C GLN A 428 18.86 -0.07 -11.23
N SER A 429 17.93 -1.02 -11.43
CA SER A 429 18.19 -2.44 -11.21
C SER A 429 19.22 -2.99 -12.21
N ALA A 430 19.18 -2.53 -13.47
CA ALA A 430 20.16 -2.90 -14.48
C ALA A 430 21.58 -2.41 -14.16
N LYS A 431 21.72 -1.21 -13.60
CA LYS A 431 23.03 -0.62 -13.21
C LYS A 431 23.72 -1.33 -12.03
N LYS A 432 23.05 -2.25 -11.33
CA LYS A 432 23.66 -3.10 -10.29
C LYS A 432 24.32 -4.36 -10.86
N GLY A 433 24.04 -4.72 -12.11
CA GLY A 433 24.81 -5.73 -12.86
C GLY A 433 26.07 -5.10 -13.46
N GLU A 434 27.06 -5.94 -13.80
CA GLU A 434 28.31 -5.48 -14.41
C GLU A 434 28.05 -4.51 -15.57
N SER A 435 28.65 -3.32 -15.45
CA SER A 435 28.59 -2.26 -16.46
C SER A 435 29.33 -2.71 -17.72
N LEU A 436 28.58 -3.28 -18.67
CA LEU A 436 29.08 -3.45 -20.04
C LEU A 436 29.16 -2.07 -20.68
N ALA A 437 30.37 -1.63 -21.06
CA ALA A 437 30.64 -0.31 -21.65
C ALA A 437 29.88 -0.01 -22.97
N LYS A 438 29.10 -0.96 -23.50
CA LYS A 438 28.33 -0.87 -24.76
C LYS A 438 26.80 -0.89 -24.57
N ASN A 439 26.31 -0.80 -23.33
CA ASN A 439 24.89 -0.76 -23.01
C ASN A 439 24.53 0.58 -22.35
N GLU A 440 23.85 1.47 -23.09
CA GLU A 440 23.36 2.73 -22.56
C GLU A 440 21.87 2.60 -22.19
N MET A 441 21.52 2.88 -20.94
CA MET A 441 20.12 2.85 -20.50
C MET A 441 19.56 4.24 -20.21
N VAL A 442 18.45 4.56 -20.88
CA VAL A 442 17.81 5.88 -20.91
C VAL A 442 16.37 5.80 -20.45
N VAL A 443 15.95 6.68 -19.53
CA VAL A 443 14.53 6.77 -19.14
C VAL A 443 13.78 7.47 -20.28
N ALA A 444 12.88 6.76 -20.96
CA ALA A 444 12.09 7.32 -22.05
C ALA A 444 10.78 6.53 -22.25
N ASP A 445 9.73 7.22 -22.69
CA ASP A 445 8.47 6.60 -23.09
C ASP A 445 8.61 6.00 -24.51
N GLY A 446 8.28 4.71 -24.66
CA GLY A 446 8.32 4.03 -25.95
C GLY A 446 7.30 4.55 -26.97
N GLN A 447 6.35 5.38 -26.56
CA GLN A 447 5.39 6.09 -27.42
C GLN A 447 5.90 7.47 -27.89
N TYR A 448 7.03 7.94 -27.35
CA TYR A 448 7.64 9.23 -27.68
C TYR A 448 9.16 9.08 -27.64
N LEU A 449 9.73 8.47 -28.69
CA LEU A 449 11.13 8.08 -28.73
C LEU A 449 12.02 9.31 -28.95
N PRO A 450 12.94 9.66 -28.04
CA PRO A 450 13.77 10.87 -28.12
C PRO A 450 14.97 10.70 -29.08
N PHE A 451 14.76 9.99 -30.19
CA PHE A 451 15.79 9.66 -31.17
C PHE A 451 15.45 10.21 -32.55
N LYS A 452 16.49 10.45 -33.36
CA LYS A 452 16.35 10.88 -34.74
C LYS A 452 15.68 9.78 -35.58
N ASN A 453 15.07 10.18 -36.70
CA ASN A 453 14.52 9.22 -37.66
C ASN A 453 15.65 8.36 -38.25
N HIS A 454 15.35 7.09 -38.56
CA HIS A 454 16.27 6.18 -39.26
C HIS A 454 17.67 6.04 -38.63
N CYS A 455 17.78 5.95 -37.31
CA CYS A 455 19.07 5.84 -36.62
C CYS A 455 19.41 4.42 -36.15
N PHE A 456 18.43 3.54 -35.94
CA PHE A 456 18.67 2.17 -35.44
C PHE A 456 18.68 1.14 -36.57
N ASP A 457 19.59 0.18 -36.51
CA ASP A 457 19.68 -0.97 -37.42
C ASP A 457 18.69 -2.08 -37.02
N GLY A 458 18.40 -2.19 -35.73
CA GLY A 458 17.41 -3.11 -35.20
C GLY A 458 16.73 -2.61 -33.95
N ILE A 459 15.51 -3.10 -33.69
CA ILE A 459 14.72 -2.81 -32.50
C ILE A 459 14.21 -4.11 -31.92
N VAL A 460 14.28 -4.26 -30.60
CA VAL A 460 13.57 -5.30 -29.85
C VAL A 460 12.53 -4.66 -28.94
N CYS A 461 11.32 -5.22 -28.89
CA CYS A 461 10.27 -4.81 -27.95
C CYS A 461 9.59 -6.06 -27.41
N ILE A 462 10.10 -6.56 -26.28
CA ILE A 462 9.76 -7.88 -25.76
C ILE A 462 8.97 -7.73 -24.46
N ARG A 463 7.75 -8.28 -24.44
CA ARG A 463 6.80 -8.23 -23.31
C ARG A 463 6.37 -6.83 -22.86
N ALA A 464 6.73 -5.77 -23.59
CA ALA A 464 6.45 -4.38 -23.24
C ALA A 464 5.21 -3.79 -23.95
N LEU A 465 5.08 -4.00 -25.28
CA LEU A 465 4.07 -3.33 -26.12
C LEU A 465 2.62 -3.46 -25.60
N LYS A 466 2.28 -4.59 -24.97
CA LYS A 466 0.95 -4.82 -24.39
C LYS A 466 0.57 -3.85 -23.26
N TYR A 467 1.53 -3.15 -22.67
CA TYR A 467 1.30 -2.18 -21.61
C TYR A 467 1.22 -0.73 -22.12
N PHE A 468 1.43 -0.51 -23.42
CA PHE A 468 1.38 0.83 -24.00
C PHE A 468 -0.08 1.26 -24.11
N PRO A 469 -0.48 2.39 -23.50
CA PRO A 469 -1.82 2.93 -23.66
C PRO A 469 -2.20 3.13 -25.14
N ASP A 470 -1.26 3.63 -25.93
CA ASP A 470 -1.35 3.72 -27.39
C ASP A 470 -0.21 2.91 -28.05
N TYR A 471 -0.44 1.60 -28.17
CA TYR A 471 0.49 0.71 -28.86
C TYR A 471 0.61 0.99 -30.36
N VAL A 472 -0.34 1.71 -30.98
CA VAL A 472 -0.26 2.09 -32.40
C VAL A 472 0.79 3.17 -32.56
N LEU A 473 0.75 4.20 -31.71
CA LEU A 473 1.77 5.25 -31.64
C LEU A 473 3.14 4.66 -31.35
N GLY A 474 3.26 3.74 -30.38
CA GLY A 474 4.52 3.06 -30.08
C GLY A 474 5.12 2.31 -31.28
N ILE A 475 4.29 1.62 -32.08
CA ILE A 475 4.76 0.98 -33.32
C ILE A 475 5.18 2.02 -34.36
N SER A 476 4.43 3.11 -34.48
CA SER A 476 4.75 4.19 -35.41
C SER A 476 6.10 4.83 -35.08
N GLU A 477 6.36 5.10 -33.80
CA GLU A 477 7.65 5.61 -33.32
C GLU A 477 8.79 4.62 -33.54
N MET A 478 8.59 3.33 -33.24
CA MET A 478 9.58 2.29 -33.54
C MET A 478 9.88 2.23 -35.04
N SER A 479 8.86 2.30 -35.89
CA SER A 479 9.06 2.38 -37.34
C SER A 479 9.85 3.65 -37.71
N ARG A 480 9.50 4.82 -37.17
CA ARG A 480 10.15 6.12 -37.47
C ARG A 480 11.66 6.08 -37.21
N VAL A 481 12.09 5.54 -36.07
CA VAL A 481 13.51 5.54 -35.68
C VAL A 481 14.31 4.39 -36.34
N LEU A 482 13.65 3.37 -36.87
CA LEU A 482 14.27 2.25 -37.57
C LEU A 482 14.77 2.66 -38.98
N LYS A 483 15.95 2.23 -39.38
CA LYS A 483 16.46 2.40 -40.76
C LYS A 483 15.64 1.56 -41.76
N SER A 484 15.63 1.94 -43.03
CA SER A 484 15.11 1.06 -44.09
C SER A 484 15.93 -0.23 -44.13
N ASN A 485 15.26 -1.35 -44.40
CA ASN A 485 15.78 -2.72 -44.21
C ASN A 485 16.18 -3.10 -42.77
N GLY A 486 15.94 -2.21 -41.80
CA GLY A 486 16.15 -2.49 -40.39
C GLY A 486 15.15 -3.52 -39.85
N LYS A 487 15.52 -4.23 -38.79
CA LYS A 487 14.73 -5.34 -38.24
C LYS A 487 14.02 -4.93 -36.95
N LEU A 488 12.71 -5.16 -36.87
CA LEU A 488 11.94 -5.06 -35.62
C LEU A 488 11.58 -6.47 -35.13
N VAL A 489 11.98 -6.78 -33.90
CA VAL A 489 11.60 -8.02 -33.20
C VAL A 489 10.64 -7.68 -32.06
N VAL A 490 9.38 -8.12 -32.16
CA VAL A 490 8.32 -7.71 -31.22
C VAL A 490 7.52 -8.91 -30.69
N ASP A 491 7.25 -8.92 -29.38
CA ASP A 491 6.34 -9.86 -28.72
C ASP A 491 4.90 -9.33 -28.75
N LEU A 492 3.98 -10.16 -29.21
CA LEU A 492 2.54 -9.93 -29.13
C LEU A 492 1.86 -10.97 -28.24
N SER A 493 1.19 -10.52 -27.18
CA SER A 493 0.31 -11.40 -26.38
C SER A 493 -0.89 -11.87 -27.19
N SER A 494 -1.06 -13.19 -27.34
CA SER A 494 -2.07 -13.78 -28.24
C SER A 494 -3.45 -13.84 -27.59
N ILE A 495 -4.50 -13.44 -28.33
CA ILE A 495 -5.90 -13.65 -27.94
C ILE A 495 -6.29 -15.14 -27.86
N LEU A 496 -5.57 -16.01 -28.59
CA LEU A 496 -5.75 -17.47 -28.58
C LEU A 496 -4.82 -18.18 -27.59
N GLY A 497 -4.12 -17.42 -26.75
CA GLY A 497 -3.23 -17.95 -25.71
C GLY A 497 -3.98 -18.45 -24.48
N TYR A 498 -3.38 -19.38 -23.75
CA TYR A 498 -3.96 -19.91 -22.52
C TYR A 498 -4.25 -18.81 -21.47
N GLU A 499 -3.42 -17.75 -21.39
CA GLU A 499 -3.69 -16.63 -20.47
C GLU A 499 -4.98 -15.88 -20.81
N ALA A 500 -5.30 -15.70 -22.10
CA ALA A 500 -6.54 -15.06 -22.53
C ALA A 500 -7.75 -15.96 -22.22
N PHE A 501 -7.63 -17.27 -22.45
CA PHE A 501 -8.65 -18.26 -22.10
C PHE A 501 -8.94 -18.29 -20.59
N PHE A 502 -7.91 -18.35 -19.74
CA PHE A 502 -8.09 -18.30 -18.28
C PHE A 502 -8.69 -16.97 -17.81
N ARG A 503 -8.32 -15.83 -18.43
CA ARG A 503 -8.94 -14.52 -18.12
C ARG A 503 -10.44 -14.53 -18.40
N TYR A 504 -10.85 -15.11 -19.53
CA TYR A 504 -12.25 -15.20 -19.94
C TYR A 504 -13.07 -16.03 -18.94
N ILE A 505 -12.59 -17.23 -18.60
CA ILE A 505 -13.32 -18.18 -17.73
C ILE A 505 -13.39 -17.70 -16.28
N THR A 506 -12.35 -17.02 -15.78
CA THR A 506 -12.31 -16.59 -14.38
C THR A 506 -13.01 -15.27 -14.13
N HIS A 507 -13.66 -14.67 -15.14
CA HIS A 507 -14.22 -13.31 -15.10
C HIS A 507 -13.27 -12.29 -14.45
N SER A 508 -11.96 -12.51 -14.59
CA SER A 508 -10.93 -11.64 -14.05
C SER A 508 -10.68 -10.48 -15.01
N VAL A 509 -11.74 -9.70 -15.26
CA VAL A 509 -11.79 -8.51 -16.14
C VAL A 509 -11.00 -7.33 -15.54
N SER A 510 -9.91 -7.59 -14.83
CA SER A 510 -9.02 -6.57 -14.25
C SER A 510 -7.53 -6.89 -14.40
N ALA A 511 -7.14 -7.76 -15.34
CA ALA A 511 -5.74 -8.09 -15.56
C ALA A 511 -4.94 -6.92 -16.18
N ARG A 512 -4.49 -6.00 -15.32
CA ARG A 512 -3.32 -5.12 -15.47
C ARG A 512 -3.30 -4.13 -16.66
N GLY A 513 -4.44 -3.82 -17.29
CA GLY A 513 -4.46 -2.91 -18.46
C GLY A 513 -3.66 -3.43 -19.66
N ALA A 514 -3.34 -4.72 -19.69
CA ALA A 514 -2.51 -5.30 -20.73
C ALA A 514 -3.33 -5.74 -21.94
N HIS A 515 -3.01 -5.20 -23.12
CA HIS A 515 -3.63 -5.56 -24.39
C HIS A 515 -3.38 -7.04 -24.75
N VAL A 516 -4.40 -7.65 -25.33
CA VAL A 516 -4.30 -8.93 -26.04
C VAL A 516 -4.57 -8.67 -27.51
N PHE A 517 -3.76 -9.28 -28.37
CA PHE A 517 -3.72 -8.94 -29.78
C PHE A 517 -4.27 -10.06 -30.65
N ASN A 518 -5.03 -9.68 -31.66
CA ASN A 518 -5.33 -10.54 -32.79
C ASN A 518 -4.15 -10.47 -33.79
N PHE A 519 -3.56 -11.61 -34.10
CA PHE A 519 -2.38 -11.71 -34.96
C PHE A 519 -2.58 -11.06 -36.34
N TYR A 520 -3.72 -11.31 -36.99
CA TYR A 520 -3.99 -10.78 -38.33
C TYR A 520 -4.20 -9.27 -38.31
N LYS A 521 -4.91 -8.75 -37.31
CA LYS A 521 -5.09 -7.30 -37.12
C LYS A 521 -3.74 -6.62 -36.88
N MET A 522 -2.86 -7.22 -36.09
CA MET A 522 -1.52 -6.69 -35.85
C MET A 522 -0.63 -6.75 -37.09
N LYS A 523 -0.73 -7.82 -37.89
CA LYS A 523 0.00 -7.92 -39.17
C LYS A 523 -0.40 -6.80 -40.12
N SER A 524 -1.70 -6.47 -40.21
CA SER A 524 -2.18 -5.34 -40.99
C SER A 524 -1.71 -4.00 -40.44
N LEU A 525 -1.74 -3.80 -39.11
CA LEU A 525 -1.26 -2.58 -38.49
C LEU A 525 0.24 -2.35 -38.74
N LEU A 526 1.06 -3.39 -38.58
CA LEU A 526 2.50 -3.34 -38.85
C LEU A 526 2.77 -2.97 -40.32
N LYS A 527 2.04 -3.59 -41.26
CA LYS A 527 2.16 -3.26 -42.69
C LYS A 527 1.83 -1.79 -42.97
N ASN A 528 0.78 -1.24 -42.34
CA ASN A 528 0.44 0.19 -42.48
C ASN A 528 1.53 1.12 -41.94
N GLN A 529 2.38 0.64 -41.04
CA GLN A 529 3.54 1.35 -40.51
C GLN A 529 4.85 1.02 -41.27
N LYS A 530 4.75 0.51 -42.50
CA LYS A 530 5.90 0.11 -43.35
C LYS A 530 6.78 -0.97 -42.71
N LEU A 531 6.18 -1.87 -41.93
CA LEU A 531 6.85 -3.00 -41.29
C LEU A 531 6.27 -4.31 -41.81
N THR A 532 7.03 -5.00 -42.65
CA THR A 532 6.61 -6.27 -43.24
C THR A 532 7.01 -7.44 -42.35
N VAL A 533 6.03 -8.21 -41.86
CA VAL A 533 6.29 -9.42 -41.06
C VAL A 533 6.87 -10.53 -41.95
N VAL A 534 8.14 -10.89 -41.72
CA VAL A 534 8.86 -11.92 -42.49
C VAL A 534 8.93 -13.28 -41.79
N LYS A 535 8.82 -13.30 -40.45
CA LYS A 535 8.89 -14.53 -39.66
C LYS A 535 8.08 -14.39 -38.37
N SER A 536 7.52 -15.50 -37.89
CA SER A 536 6.82 -15.56 -36.60
C SER A 536 7.07 -16.90 -35.90
N THR A 537 7.19 -16.91 -34.58
CA THR A 537 7.31 -18.13 -33.77
C THR A 537 6.59 -17.96 -32.42
N PRO A 538 6.05 -19.02 -31.82
CA PRO A 538 5.56 -18.96 -30.44
C PRO A 538 6.71 -18.73 -29.45
N LEU A 539 6.48 -17.90 -28.43
CA LEU A 539 7.46 -17.73 -27.33
C LEU A 539 7.28 -18.77 -26.24
N GLN A 540 6.03 -19.01 -25.84
CA GLN A 540 5.71 -19.91 -24.74
C GLN A 540 4.32 -20.52 -24.93
N LYS A 541 4.22 -21.85 -24.95
CA LYS A 541 2.96 -22.63 -24.98
C LYS A 541 2.66 -23.29 -23.65
N ILE A 542 3.67 -23.78 -22.92
CA ILE A 542 3.48 -24.29 -21.55
C ILE A 542 3.44 -23.13 -20.55
N PRO A 543 2.43 -23.03 -19.68
CA PRO A 543 2.36 -22.04 -18.60
C PRO A 543 3.63 -21.95 -17.75
N HIS A 544 4.18 -20.74 -17.56
CA HIS A 544 5.36 -20.49 -16.72
C HIS A 544 5.24 -21.07 -15.30
N LYS A 545 4.03 -21.14 -14.74
CA LYS A 545 3.81 -21.77 -13.44
C LYS A 545 4.25 -23.23 -13.42
N ILE A 546 4.03 -23.98 -14.49
CA ILE A 546 4.44 -25.39 -14.60
C ILE A 546 5.96 -25.50 -14.57
N TRP A 547 6.66 -24.63 -15.30
CA TRP A 547 8.13 -24.53 -15.23
C TRP A 547 8.63 -24.23 -13.81
N ASN A 548 7.91 -23.37 -13.09
CA ASN A 548 8.28 -22.95 -11.74
C ASN A 548 7.91 -23.97 -10.63
N LEU A 549 7.18 -25.07 -10.94
CA LEU A 549 6.74 -26.05 -9.94
C LEU A 549 7.83 -27.02 -9.49
N SER A 550 8.89 -27.22 -10.27
CA SER A 550 9.91 -28.25 -9.99
C SER A 550 11.32 -27.78 -10.33
N GLY A 551 12.27 -28.04 -9.44
CA GLY A 551 13.70 -27.91 -9.69
C GLY A 551 14.35 -29.21 -10.19
N ASN A 552 13.57 -30.27 -10.40
CA ASN A 552 14.09 -31.57 -10.85
C ASN A 552 14.52 -31.49 -12.33
N THR A 553 15.78 -31.81 -12.61
CA THR A 553 16.39 -31.71 -13.93
C THR A 553 15.72 -32.57 -14.99
N VAL A 554 15.27 -33.78 -14.65
CA VAL A 554 14.58 -34.69 -15.59
C VAL A 554 13.23 -34.12 -15.99
N VAL A 555 12.45 -33.61 -15.03
CA VAL A 555 11.16 -32.95 -15.30
C VAL A 555 11.36 -31.73 -16.20
N LEU A 556 12.37 -30.90 -15.92
CA LEU A 556 12.69 -29.73 -16.72
C LEU A 556 13.11 -30.09 -18.16
N GLN A 557 13.89 -31.16 -18.34
CA GLN A 557 14.24 -31.66 -19.68
C GLN A 557 13.01 -32.14 -20.45
N LEU A 558 12.09 -32.85 -19.81
CA LEU A 558 10.82 -33.26 -20.42
C LEU A 558 9.96 -32.06 -20.81
N LEU A 559 9.94 -30.99 -20.00
CA LEU A 559 9.25 -29.74 -20.35
C LEU A 559 9.88 -29.06 -21.56
N VAL A 560 11.22 -29.05 -21.68
CA VAL A 560 11.90 -28.52 -22.88
C VAL A 560 11.54 -29.32 -24.14
N ILE A 561 11.51 -30.64 -24.06
CA ILE A 561 11.11 -31.50 -25.19
C ILE A 561 9.65 -31.23 -25.57
N SER A 562 8.77 -31.16 -24.57
CA SER A 562 7.34 -30.89 -24.76
C SER A 562 7.09 -29.52 -25.40
N GLU A 563 7.79 -28.48 -24.93
CA GLU A 563 7.69 -27.13 -25.49
C GLU A 563 8.13 -27.11 -26.97
N LYS A 564 9.24 -27.78 -27.31
CA LYS A 564 9.72 -27.89 -28.69
C LYS A 564 8.75 -28.64 -29.61
N LEU A 565 8.06 -29.65 -29.10
CA LEU A 565 7.03 -30.36 -29.85
C LEU A 565 5.82 -29.46 -30.10
N LEU A 566 5.37 -28.73 -29.06
CA LEU A 566 4.27 -27.78 -29.14
C LEU A 566 4.59 -26.61 -30.09
N ASP A 567 5.85 -26.18 -30.19
CA ASP A 567 6.31 -25.13 -31.10
C ASP A 567 6.05 -25.44 -32.59
N LYS A 568 5.78 -26.71 -32.96
CA LYS A 568 5.37 -27.10 -34.32
C LYS A 568 3.93 -26.71 -34.66
N MET A 569 3.08 -26.46 -33.65
CA MET A 569 1.72 -25.96 -33.87
C MET A 569 1.76 -24.51 -34.35
N PRO A 570 0.70 -24.01 -35.02
CA PRO A 570 0.61 -22.62 -35.43
C PRO A 570 0.98 -21.65 -34.30
N PRO A 571 1.80 -20.61 -34.56
CA PRO A 571 2.32 -19.71 -33.51
C PRO A 571 1.26 -19.05 -32.64
N GLN A 572 0.07 -18.83 -33.19
CA GLN A 572 -1.05 -18.21 -32.50
C GLN A 572 -1.79 -19.14 -31.54
N MET A 573 -1.77 -20.46 -31.78
CA MET A 573 -2.54 -21.43 -30.99
C MET A 573 -1.87 -21.76 -29.67
N LEU A 574 -2.60 -21.66 -28.55
CA LEU A 574 -2.13 -22.02 -27.20
C LEU A 574 -0.92 -21.22 -26.71
N SER A 575 -0.35 -20.34 -27.53
CA SER A 575 0.83 -19.57 -27.17
C SER A 575 0.46 -18.35 -26.38
N ARG A 576 1.14 -18.14 -25.25
CA ARG A 576 1.04 -16.94 -24.44
C ARG A 576 1.33 -15.68 -25.25
N SER A 577 2.41 -15.72 -26.02
CA SER A 577 2.81 -14.67 -26.93
C SER A 577 3.48 -15.23 -28.18
N ILE A 578 3.47 -14.40 -29.22
CA ILE A 578 4.02 -14.65 -30.54
C ILE A 578 5.16 -13.66 -30.75
N LEU A 579 6.35 -14.16 -31.08
CA LEU A 579 7.48 -13.33 -31.50
C LEU A 579 7.40 -13.11 -33.00
N LEU A 580 7.47 -11.85 -33.43
CA LEU A 580 7.52 -11.48 -34.84
C LEU A 580 8.87 -10.89 -35.20
N LYS A 581 9.38 -11.22 -36.40
CA LYS A 581 10.43 -10.47 -37.09
C LYS A 581 9.76 -9.67 -38.20
N CYS A 582 9.92 -8.36 -38.16
CA CYS A 582 9.50 -7.45 -39.20
C CYS A 582 10.73 -6.78 -39.84
N VAL A 583 10.65 -6.47 -41.11
CA VAL A 583 11.64 -5.67 -41.83
C VAL A 583 10.98 -4.36 -42.25
N LYS A 584 11.67 -3.24 -42.06
CA LYS A 584 11.18 -1.94 -42.51
C LYS A 584 11.39 -1.80 -44.02
N ASP A 585 10.32 -1.42 -44.72
CA ASP A 585 10.32 -1.20 -46.16
C ASP A 585 11.20 -0.01 -46.59
#